data_AF-A0A7C5QVA6-F1
#
_entry.id   AF-A0A7C5QVA6-F1
#
_cell.length_a   1.000
_cell.length_b   1.000
_cell.length_c   1.000
_cell.angle_alpha   90.00
_cell.angle_beta   90.00
_cell.angle_gamma   90.00
#
_symmetry.space_group_name_H-M   'P 1'
#
loop_
_entity.id
_entity.type
_entity.pdbx_description
1 polymer ?
#
loop_
_entity_poly.entity_id
_entity_poly.type
_entity_poly.pdbx_seq_one_letter_code
_entity_poly.pdbx_strand_id
1 'polypeptide(L)'
;LADGWRKAERLKQVTTETRDLFRRPLDPDELARFDAAVLDPPRAGAQAQVEAIARSTIPRLAMVSCNPVTFARDARLLGQAGFDIAWIDTVDQFRWSPHVELVASLVRR
;
A
#
# COMPACT_ATOMS: atom_id res chain seq x y z
N LEU A 1 -4.44 -13.56 14.38
CA LEU A 1 -4.49 -13.74 12.90
C LEU A 1 -5.31 -14.96 12.47
N ALA A 2 -5.17 -16.14 13.11
CA ALA A 2 -5.88 -17.37 12.70
C ALA A 2 -7.42 -17.32 12.79
N ASP A 3 -8.00 -16.46 13.64
CA ASP A 3 -9.45 -16.40 13.85
C ASP A 3 -10.19 -15.50 12.86
N GLY A 4 -9.47 -14.57 12.20
CA GLY A 4 -10.10 -13.56 11.33
C GLY A 4 -10.76 -14.16 10.09
N TRP A 5 -10.11 -15.16 9.46
CA TRP A 5 -10.67 -15.82 8.29
C TRP A 5 -11.73 -16.89 8.64
N ARG A 6 -11.58 -17.54 9.80
CA ARG A 6 -12.51 -18.61 10.24
C ARG A 6 -13.89 -18.10 10.65
N LYS A 7 -13.96 -16.87 11.17
CA LYS A 7 -15.20 -16.26 11.67
C LYS A 7 -15.89 -15.37 10.63
N ALA A 8 -15.26 -15.14 9.49
CA ALA A 8 -15.82 -14.28 8.47
C ALA A 8 -16.79 -15.08 7.57
N GLU A 9 -18.07 -14.76 7.67
CA GLU A 9 -19.09 -15.31 6.80
C GLU A 9 -18.99 -14.67 5.40
N ARG A 10 -19.14 -15.47 4.34
CA ARG A 10 -19.18 -15.01 2.94
C ARG A 10 -17.87 -14.37 2.42
N LEU A 11 -16.72 -14.81 2.92
CA LEU A 11 -15.43 -14.40 2.36
C LEU A 11 -15.33 -14.75 0.87
N LYS A 12 -14.90 -13.78 0.06
CA LYS A 12 -14.45 -14.05 -1.31
C LYS A 12 -13.22 -14.96 -1.26
N GLN A 13 -12.92 -15.63 -2.37
CA GLN A 13 -11.70 -16.43 -2.49
C GLN A 13 -10.46 -15.56 -2.20
N VAL A 14 -9.63 -16.01 -1.27
CA VAL A 14 -8.36 -15.36 -0.93
C VAL A 14 -7.23 -16.30 -1.34
N THR A 15 -6.26 -15.75 -2.08
CA THR A 15 -5.00 -16.41 -2.42
C THR A 15 -3.85 -15.71 -1.71
N THR A 16 -2.84 -16.46 -1.30
CA THR A 16 -1.67 -15.92 -0.59
C THR A 16 -0.39 -16.42 -1.26
N GLU A 17 0.61 -15.55 -1.36
CA GLU A 17 1.94 -15.88 -1.87
C GLU A 17 3.00 -15.33 -0.92
N THR A 18 4.05 -16.11 -0.65
CA THR A 18 5.22 -15.62 0.09
C THR A 18 6.26 -15.13 -0.90
N ARG A 19 6.59 -13.84 -0.86
CA ARG A 19 7.51 -13.19 -1.78
C ARG A 19 8.30 -12.09 -1.07
N ASP A 20 9.55 -11.91 -1.45
CA ASP A 20 10.37 -10.78 -1.03
C ASP A 20 10.15 -9.60 -1.99
N LEU A 21 9.29 -8.66 -1.59
CA LEU A 21 8.96 -7.49 -2.41
C LEU A 21 10.08 -6.45 -2.51
N PHE A 22 11.14 -6.54 -1.69
CA PHE A 22 12.31 -5.68 -1.85
C PHE A 22 13.19 -6.12 -3.02
N ARG A 23 13.27 -7.43 -3.27
CA ARG A 23 14.10 -8.01 -4.34
C ARG A 23 13.30 -8.32 -5.60
N ARG A 24 12.04 -8.70 -5.42
CA ARG A 24 11.14 -9.13 -6.48
C ARG A 24 9.78 -8.46 -6.23
N PRO A 25 9.62 -7.16 -6.56
CA PRO A 25 8.31 -6.51 -6.46
C PRO A 25 7.32 -7.17 -7.43
N LEU A 26 6.02 -7.09 -7.16
CA LEU A 26 4.98 -7.44 -8.14
C LEU A 26 5.15 -6.56 -9.37
N ASP A 27 5.33 -7.18 -10.53
CA ASP A 27 5.56 -6.48 -11.79
C ASP A 27 4.25 -5.91 -12.37
N PRO A 28 4.32 -4.90 -13.27
CA PRO A 28 3.14 -4.26 -13.84
C PRO A 28 2.09 -5.22 -14.43
N ASP A 29 2.54 -6.27 -15.12
CA ASP A 29 1.65 -7.27 -15.73
C ASP A 29 0.92 -8.12 -14.69
N GLU A 30 1.58 -8.41 -13.56
CA GLU A 30 0.95 -9.09 -12.43
C GLU A 30 -0.11 -8.19 -11.79
N LEU A 31 0.22 -6.90 -11.64
CA LEU A 31 -0.66 -5.88 -11.07
C LEU A 31 -1.88 -5.58 -11.95
N ALA A 32 -1.76 -5.71 -13.27
CA ALA A 32 -2.85 -5.43 -14.23
C ALA A 32 -4.09 -6.31 -14.04
N ARG A 33 -3.98 -7.39 -13.25
CA ARG A 33 -5.08 -8.30 -12.91
C ARG A 33 -5.95 -7.80 -11.75
N PHE A 34 -5.60 -6.68 -11.13
CA PHE A 34 -6.25 -6.16 -9.93
C PHE A 34 -6.80 -4.75 -10.14
N ASP A 35 -7.93 -4.46 -9.51
CA ASP A 35 -8.56 -3.14 -9.54
C ASP A 35 -8.00 -2.18 -8.47
N ALA A 36 -7.30 -2.71 -7.46
CA ALA A 36 -6.75 -1.92 -6.36
C ALA A 36 -5.63 -2.68 -5.64
N ALA A 37 -4.73 -1.93 -4.99
CA ALA A 37 -3.73 -2.47 -4.09
C ALA A 37 -3.82 -1.82 -2.70
N VAL A 38 -3.42 -2.57 -1.68
CA VAL A 38 -3.19 -2.07 -0.31
C VAL A 38 -1.74 -2.33 0.03
N LEU A 39 -1.01 -1.29 0.45
CA LEU A 39 0.41 -1.35 0.77
C LEU A 39 0.63 -0.88 2.21
N ASP A 40 1.14 -1.78 3.06
CA ASP A 40 1.53 -1.50 4.45
C ASP A 40 2.99 -1.93 4.64
N PRO A 41 3.96 -1.06 4.28
CA PRO A 41 5.37 -1.41 4.26
C PRO A 41 6.04 -1.19 5.62
N PRO A 42 7.20 -1.81 5.86
CA PRO A 42 7.99 -1.50 7.06
C PRO A 42 8.51 -0.05 7.03
N ARG A 43 9.14 0.40 8.12
CA ARG A 43 9.64 1.79 8.29
C ARG A 43 10.55 2.32 7.17
N ALA A 44 11.19 1.44 6.39
CA ALA A 44 12.01 1.80 5.24
C ALA A 44 11.18 2.26 4.00
N GLY A 45 9.87 2.07 4.03
CA GLY A 45 8.96 2.23 2.90
C GLY A 45 9.03 1.06 1.92
N ALA A 46 8.45 1.23 0.74
CA ALA A 46 8.35 0.18 -0.28
C ALA A 46 8.72 0.69 -1.67
N GLN A 47 9.82 1.43 -1.76
CA GLN A 47 10.25 2.11 -2.99
C GLN A 47 10.22 1.22 -4.23
N ALA A 48 10.79 0.01 -4.18
CA ALA A 48 10.81 -0.92 -5.32
C ALA A 48 9.39 -1.32 -5.78
N GLN A 49 8.48 -1.59 -4.83
CA GLN A 49 7.09 -1.93 -5.15
C GLN A 49 6.30 -0.72 -5.64
N VAL A 50 6.58 0.47 -5.10
CA VAL A 50 5.97 1.74 -5.52
C VAL A 50 6.41 2.11 -6.94
N GLU A 51 7.67 1.89 -7.30
CA GLU A 51 8.19 2.03 -8.66
C GLU A 51 7.47 1.10 -9.65
N ALA A 52 7.18 -0.14 -9.25
CA ALA A 52 6.41 -1.07 -10.07
C ALA A 52 4.93 -0.65 -10.21
N ILE A 53 4.30 -0.21 -9.11
CA ILE A 53 2.92 0.32 -9.12
C ILE A 53 2.81 1.55 -10.02
N ALA A 54 3.79 2.46 -9.96
CA ALA A 54 3.83 3.66 -10.79
C ALA A 54 3.79 3.33 -12.29
N ARG A 55 4.47 2.25 -12.71
CA ARG A 55 4.46 1.75 -14.09
C ARG A 55 3.26 0.87 -14.43
N SER A 56 2.44 0.50 -13.46
CA SER A 56 1.27 -0.36 -13.64
C SER A 56 0.01 0.42 -14.04
N THR A 57 -1.03 -0.29 -14.45
CA THR A 57 -2.35 0.26 -14.79
C THR A 57 -3.32 0.30 -13.61
N ILE A 58 -2.87 -0.03 -12.39
CA ILE A 58 -3.77 -0.09 -11.24
C ILE A 58 -4.39 1.29 -10.96
N PRO A 59 -5.72 1.41 -10.83
CA PRO A 59 -6.37 2.71 -10.71
C PRO A 59 -6.42 3.23 -9.28
N ARG A 60 -6.23 2.36 -8.27
CA ARG A 60 -6.43 2.67 -6.85
C ARG A 60 -5.34 2.06 -5.98
N LEU A 61 -4.84 2.84 -5.04
CA LEU A 61 -3.88 2.40 -4.03
C LEU A 61 -4.28 2.94 -2.66
N ALA A 62 -4.46 2.07 -1.69
CA ALA A 62 -4.43 2.44 -0.28
C ALA A 62 -3.01 2.24 0.25
N MET A 63 -2.43 3.27 0.85
CA MET A 63 -1.08 3.21 1.41
C MET A 63 -1.13 3.54 2.91
N VAL A 64 -0.62 2.62 3.72
CA VAL A 64 -0.39 2.79 5.16
C VAL A 64 1.08 3.12 5.38
N SER A 65 1.42 3.92 6.39
CA SER A 65 2.82 4.14 6.74
C SER A 65 3.01 4.63 8.17
N CYS A 66 3.95 4.00 8.88
CA CYS A 66 4.43 4.40 10.20
C CYS A 66 5.57 5.44 10.14
N ASN A 67 5.96 5.88 8.93
CA ASN A 67 7.07 6.81 8.72
C ASN A 67 6.71 7.87 7.67
N PRO A 68 6.40 9.11 8.10
CA PRO A 68 5.95 10.17 7.20
C PRO A 68 7.00 10.55 6.15
N VAL A 69 8.30 10.37 6.43
CA VAL A 69 9.39 10.72 5.51
C VAL A 69 9.41 9.76 4.31
N THR A 70 9.36 8.46 4.56
CA THR A 70 9.33 7.45 3.49
C THR A 70 7.99 7.47 2.76
N PHE A 71 6.88 7.75 3.45
CA PHE A 71 5.59 7.99 2.82
C PHE A 71 5.68 9.13 1.81
N ALA A 72 6.23 10.29 2.20
CA ALA A 72 6.33 11.45 1.31
C ALA A 72 7.19 11.17 0.06
N ARG A 73 8.29 10.42 0.20
CA ARG A 73 9.11 9.97 -0.94
C ARG A 73 8.29 9.13 -1.92
N ASP A 74 7.60 8.11 -1.39
CA ASP A 74 6.85 7.14 -2.19
C ASP A 74 5.62 7.82 -2.84
N ALA A 75 4.90 8.66 -2.11
CA ALA A 75 3.78 9.45 -2.61
C ALA A 75 4.18 10.43 -3.72
N ARG A 76 5.36 11.06 -3.62
CA ARG A 76 5.90 11.92 -4.68
C ARG A 76 6.12 11.16 -5.98
N LEU A 77 6.66 9.95 -5.89
CA LEU A 77 6.87 9.08 -7.05
C LEU A 77 5.54 8.71 -7.72
N LEU A 78 4.55 8.32 -6.91
CA LEU A 78 3.20 8.03 -7.39
C LEU A 78 2.54 9.26 -8.03
N GLY A 79 2.74 10.45 -7.45
CA GLY A 79 2.27 11.72 -8.01
C GLY A 79 2.83 12.01 -9.40
N GLN A 80 4.13 11.78 -9.59
CA GLN A 80 4.80 11.89 -10.89
C GLN A 80 4.25 10.89 -11.91
N ALA A 81 3.78 9.74 -11.44
CA ALA A 81 3.19 8.69 -12.25
C ALA A 81 1.68 8.87 -12.53
N GLY A 82 1.07 9.98 -12.09
CA GLY A 82 -0.33 10.28 -12.37
C GLY A 82 -1.33 9.90 -11.28
N PHE A 83 -0.87 9.56 -10.08
CA PHE A 83 -1.76 9.43 -8.93
C PHE A 83 -1.98 10.77 -8.23
N ASP A 84 -3.20 10.98 -7.73
CA ASP A 84 -3.52 12.06 -6.80
C ASP A 84 -3.91 11.46 -5.45
N ILE A 85 -3.56 12.15 -4.36
CA ILE A 85 -4.04 11.80 -3.02
C ILE A 85 -5.48 12.28 -2.90
N ALA A 86 -6.43 11.35 -2.88
CA ALA A 86 -7.84 11.66 -2.69
C ALA A 86 -8.13 12.11 -1.25
N TRP A 87 -7.52 11.43 -0.28
CA TRP A 87 -7.52 11.81 1.13
C TRP A 87 -6.34 11.16 1.85
N ILE A 88 -5.95 11.77 2.98
CA ILE A 88 -4.97 11.24 3.92
C ILE A 88 -5.47 11.49 5.34
N ASP A 89 -5.24 10.54 6.22
CA ASP A 89 -5.58 10.63 7.64
C ASP A 89 -4.42 10.13 8.51
N THR A 90 -4.34 10.66 9.72
CA THR A 90 -3.37 10.28 10.75
C THR A 90 -4.06 9.43 11.81
N VAL A 91 -3.46 8.30 12.17
CA VAL A 91 -3.98 7.38 13.18
C VAL A 91 -3.01 7.32 14.36
N ASP A 92 -3.48 7.70 15.55
CA ASP A 92 -2.75 7.52 16.81
C ASP A 92 -2.89 6.07 17.31
N GLN A 93 -2.19 5.15 16.65
CA GLN A 93 -2.18 3.73 17.01
C GLN A 93 -1.41 3.48 18.32
N PHE A 94 -0.42 4.32 18.63
CA PHE A 94 0.52 4.13 19.73
C PHE A 94 0.51 5.34 20.67
N ARG A 95 -0.57 5.41 21.48
CA ARG A 95 -0.76 6.48 22.48
C ARG A 95 0.46 6.66 23.37
N TRP A 96 0.79 7.92 23.63
CA TRP A 96 1.93 8.35 24.45
C TRP A 96 3.30 7.98 23.86
N SER A 97 3.38 7.71 22.56
CA SER A 97 4.63 7.54 21.83
C SER A 97 4.78 8.65 20.76
N PRO A 98 5.98 8.85 20.21
CA PRO A 98 6.18 9.75 19.08
C PRO A 98 5.78 9.12 17.73
N HIS A 99 5.29 7.87 17.70
CA HIS A 99 4.93 7.18 16.47
C HIS A 99 3.57 7.62 15.95
N VAL A 100 3.49 7.89 14.65
CA VAL A 100 2.24 8.21 13.95
C VAL A 100 2.08 7.26 12.77
N GLU A 101 0.87 6.72 12.62
CA GLU A 101 0.47 5.97 11.44
C GLU A 101 -0.28 6.90 10.48
N LEU A 102 -0.04 6.74 9.18
CA LEU A 102 -0.73 7.44 8.12
C LEU A 102 -1.52 6.43 7.30
N VAL A 103 -2.71 6.82 6.85
CA VAL A 103 -3.46 6.09 5.83
C VAL A 103 -3.83 7.06 4.73
N ALA A 104 -3.48 6.74 3.49
CA ALA A 104 -3.81 7.55 2.33
C ALA A 104 -4.51 6.73 1.26
N SER A 105 -5.52 7.34 0.63
CA SER A 105 -6.14 6.84 -0.59
C SER A 105 -5.57 7.59 -1.78
N LEU A 106 -4.93 6.89 -2.69
CA LEU A 106 -4.41 7.43 -3.95
C LEU A 106 -5.23 6.89 -5.13
N VAL A 107 -5.60 7.78 -6.04
CA VAL A 107 -6.38 7.47 -7.24
C VAL A 107 -5.62 7.94 -8.48
N ARG A 108 -5.61 7.11 -9.51
CA ARG A 108 -5.00 7.48 -10.79
C ARG A 108 -5.93 8.43 -11.56
N ARG A 109 -5.37 9.50 -12.12
CA ARG A 109 -6.08 10.45 -13.00
C ARG A 109 -6.50 9.83 -14.33
#